data_AF-A0A256BEC3-F1
#
_entry.id   AF-A0A256BEC3-F1
#
_cell.length_a   1.000
_cell.length_b   1.000
_cell.length_c   1.000
_cell.angle_alpha   90.00
_cell.angle_beta   90.00
_cell.angle_gamma   90.00
#
_symmetry.space_group_name_H-M   'P 1'
#
loop_
_entity.id
_entity.type
_entity.pdbx_description
1 polymer ?
#
loop_
_entity_poly.entity_id
_entity_poly.type
_entity_poly.pdbx_seq_one_letter_code
_entity_poly.pdbx_strand_id
1 'polypeptide(L)'
;MLVHVGWQGARRIYGCPMQIDIIDNKVWLQHNCTEVFVDQELIARGIPEDDMVLGIQSPRIRELVAVKKQNAIVESIPFRN
;
A
#
# COMPACT_ATOMS: atom_id res chain seq x y z
N MET A 1 2.02 -5.83 -12.42
CA MET A 1 1.49 -4.54 -12.94
C MET A 1 0.27 -4.81 -13.82
N LEU A 2 -0.78 -4.00 -13.66
CA LEU A 2 -1.95 -3.94 -14.55
C LEU A 2 -1.90 -2.63 -15.34
N VAL A 3 -2.17 -2.68 -16.65
CA VAL A 3 -2.15 -1.51 -17.54
C VAL A 3 -3.43 -1.46 -18.37
N HIS A 4 -4.07 -0.31 -18.39
CA HIS A 4 -5.09 0.02 -19.39
C HIS A 4 -4.41 0.39 -20.70
N VAL A 5 -4.73 -0.34 -21.77
CA VAL A 5 -4.18 -0.12 -23.10
C VAL A 5 -5.35 -0.20 -24.08
N GLY A 6 -5.77 0.93 -24.65
CA GLY A 6 -6.92 0.94 -25.55
C GLY A 6 -7.18 2.28 -26.22
N TRP A 7 -8.35 2.39 -26.83
CA TRP A 7 -8.82 3.60 -27.49
C TRP A 7 -10.28 3.84 -27.14
N GLN A 8 -10.66 5.11 -27.03
CA GLN A 8 -12.04 5.57 -26.97
C GLN A 8 -12.24 6.57 -28.10
N GLY A 9 -12.72 6.10 -29.25
CA GLY A 9 -12.70 6.86 -30.49
C GLY A 9 -11.27 7.30 -30.83
N ALA A 10 -11.07 8.60 -31.07
CA ALA A 10 -9.76 9.19 -31.35
C ALA A 10 -8.87 9.37 -30.10
N ARG A 11 -9.38 9.12 -28.88
CA ARG A 11 -8.62 9.28 -27.64
C ARG A 11 -7.86 8.00 -27.29
N ARG A 12 -6.55 8.11 -27.13
CA ARG A 12 -5.72 7.03 -26.59
C ARG A 12 -5.99 6.85 -25.10
N ILE A 13 -6.24 5.61 -24.68
CA ILE A 13 -6.27 5.20 -23.27
C ILE A 13 -4.97 4.47 -22.97
N TYR A 14 -4.18 5.04 -22.06
CA TYR A 14 -2.97 4.44 -21.52
C TYR A 14 -2.77 4.86 -20.06
N GLY A 15 -2.56 3.90 -19.17
CA GLY A 15 -2.30 4.17 -17.76
C GLY A 15 -2.21 2.90 -16.94
N CYS A 16 -1.53 2.97 -15.79
CA CYS A 16 -1.37 1.85 -14.87
C CYS A 16 -2.36 1.97 -13.72
N PRO A 17 -3.54 1.33 -13.73
CA PRO A 17 -4.47 1.42 -12.60
C PRO A 17 -3.92 0.79 -11.31
N MET A 18 -3.02 -0.18 -11.40
CA MET A 18 -2.46 -0.86 -10.21
C MET A 18 -1.09 -1.46 -10.49
N GLN A 19 -0.15 -1.24 -9.56
CA GLN A 19 1.15 -1.89 -9.56
C GLN A 19 1.49 -2.41 -8.18
N ILE A 20 1.78 -3.71 -8.11
CA ILE A 20 2.25 -4.42 -6.92
C ILE A 20 3.54 -5.13 -7.33
N ASP A 21 4.58 -4.97 -6.51
CA ASP A 21 5.88 -5.63 -6.67
C ASP A 21 6.17 -6.53 -5.45
N ILE A 22 7.06 -7.51 -5.61
CA ILE A 22 7.63 -8.28 -4.49
C ILE A 22 9.11 -7.92 -4.41
N ILE A 23 9.53 -7.31 -3.30
CA ILE A 23 10.89 -6.84 -3.06
C ILE A 23 11.27 -7.23 -1.65
N ASP A 24 12.40 -7.92 -1.47
CA ASP A 24 12.89 -8.42 -0.19
C ASP A 24 11.85 -9.24 0.59
N ASN A 25 11.14 -10.14 -0.11
CA ASN A 25 10.02 -10.95 0.39
C ASN A 25 8.82 -10.15 0.93
N LYS A 26 8.77 -8.85 0.69
CA LYS A 26 7.64 -7.99 1.03
C LYS A 26 6.81 -7.64 -0.18
N VAL A 27 5.54 -7.36 0.04
CA VAL A 27 4.60 -6.93 -0.99
C VAL A 27 4.53 -5.40 -1.00
N TRP A 28 4.87 -4.81 -2.14
CA TRP A 28 4.95 -3.36 -2.32
C TRP A 28 3.81 -2.86 -3.19
N LEU A 29 2.89 -2.08 -2.62
CA LEU A 29 1.84 -1.37 -3.36
C LEU A 29 2.40 -0.07 -3.93
N GLN A 30 2.93 -0.13 -5.16
CA GLN A 30 3.55 1.01 -5.83
C GLN A 30 2.53 2.00 -6.36
N HIS A 31 1.37 1.51 -6.81
CA HIS A 31 0.34 2.34 -7.39
C HIS A 31 -1.04 1.72 -7.23
N ASN A 32 -2.04 2.54 -6.92
CA ASN A 32 -3.44 2.17 -6.85
C ASN A 32 -4.31 3.38 -7.25
N CYS A 33 -5.02 3.26 -8.36
CA CYS A 33 -6.02 4.23 -8.83
C CYS A 33 -7.44 3.68 -8.75
N THR A 34 -7.69 2.77 -7.81
CA THR A 34 -9.03 2.24 -7.54
C THR A 34 -9.54 2.77 -6.20
N GLU A 35 -10.85 2.68 -5.98
CA GLU A 35 -11.48 3.01 -4.69
C GLU A 35 -11.23 1.93 -3.61
N VAL A 36 -10.52 0.84 -3.96
CA VAL A 36 -10.28 -0.30 -3.09
C VAL A 36 -9.05 -0.05 -2.23
N PHE A 37 -9.16 -0.31 -0.92
CA PHE A 37 -8.02 -0.38 -0.01
C PHE A 37 -7.26 -1.71 -0.20
N VAL A 38 -6.50 -1.79 -1.30
CA VAL A 38 -5.82 -3.02 -1.74
C VAL A 38 -4.88 -3.56 -0.66
N ASP A 39 -4.21 -2.69 0.09
CA ASP A 39 -3.36 -3.07 1.20
C ASP A 39 -4.14 -3.81 2.30
N GLN A 40 -5.31 -3.30 2.68
CA GLN A 40 -6.17 -3.94 3.68
C GLN A 40 -6.75 -5.27 3.19
N GLU A 41 -7.15 -5.34 1.92
CA GLU A 41 -7.64 -6.58 1.30
C GLU A 41 -6.59 -7.68 1.30
N LEU A 42 -5.33 -7.33 1.01
CA LEU A 42 -4.22 -8.28 1.02
C LEU A 42 -3.89 -8.76 2.45
N ILE A 43 -3.95 -7.87 3.43
CA ILE A 43 -3.79 -8.23 4.85
C ILE A 43 -4.91 -9.18 5.28
N ALA A 44 -6.16 -8.87 4.94
CA ALA A 44 -7.31 -9.72 5.26
C ALA A 44 -7.23 -11.12 4.63
N ARG A 45 -6.50 -11.26 3.51
CA ARG A 45 -6.23 -12.54 2.84
C ARG A 45 -5.01 -13.29 3.39
N GLY A 46 -4.38 -12.77 4.44
CA GLY A 46 -3.34 -13.46 5.21
C GLY A 46 -1.92 -12.95 4.98
N ILE A 47 -1.72 -11.82 4.30
CA ILE A 47 -0.39 -11.18 4.26
C ILE A 47 -0.16 -10.48 5.61
N PRO A 48 0.92 -10.79 6.34
CA PRO A 48 1.26 -10.06 7.55
C PRO A 48 1.39 -8.56 7.29
N GLU A 49 0.90 -7.73 8.20
CA GLU A 49 0.96 -6.27 8.05
C GLU A 49 2.41 -5.76 7.91
N ASP A 50 3.36 -6.41 8.60
CA ASP A 50 4.79 -6.08 8.53
C ASP A 50 5.45 -6.43 7.17
N ASP A 51 4.81 -7.30 6.39
CA ASP A 51 5.24 -7.67 5.03
C ASP A 51 4.58 -6.81 3.95
N MET A 52 3.67 -5.90 4.33
CA MET A 52 3.03 -4.94 3.42
C MET A 52 3.74 -3.58 3.44
N VAL A 53 4.15 -3.12 2.25
CA VAL A 53 4.81 -1.83 2.07
C VAL A 53 4.00 -0.94 1.13
N LEU A 54 3.63 0.26 1.59
CA LEU A 54 2.98 1.29 0.77
C LEU A 54 4.03 2.02 -0.09
N GLY A 55 4.44 1.41 -1.20
CA GLY A 55 5.44 1.94 -2.12
C GLY A 55 5.09 3.30 -2.74
N ILE A 56 3.80 3.61 -2.89
CA ILE A 56 3.29 4.92 -3.30
C ILE A 56 3.71 6.07 -2.36
N GLN A 57 4.05 5.75 -1.10
CA GLN A 57 4.52 6.73 -0.12
C GLN A 57 6.04 6.86 -0.15
N SER A 58 6.53 8.11 -0.10
CA SER A 58 7.96 8.37 -0.01
C SER A 58 8.57 7.73 1.25
N PRO A 59 9.88 7.42 1.26
CA PRO A 59 10.54 6.79 2.40
C PRO A 59 10.29 7.51 3.73
N ARG A 60 10.34 8.86 3.73
CA ARG A 60 10.07 9.69 4.91
C ARG A 60 8.64 9.54 5.43
N ILE A 61 7.66 9.46 4.53
CA ILE A 61 6.25 9.28 4.94
C ILE A 61 6.05 7.89 5.54
N ARG A 62 6.67 6.85 4.96
CA ARG A 62 6.63 5.49 5.50
C ARG A 62 7.21 5.41 6.92
N GLU A 63 8.35 6.07 7.16
CA GLU A 63 8.96 6.15 8.49
C GLU A 63 8.03 6.84 9.50
N LEU A 64 7.44 7.99 9.14
CA LEU A 64 6.49 8.70 10.02
C LEU A 64 5.26 7.85 10.35
N VAL A 65 4.73 7.10 9.39
CA VAL A 65 3.58 6.20 9.61
C VAL A 65 3.98 5.04 10.54
N ALA A 66 5.15 4.45 10.36
CA ALA A 66 5.65 3.38 11.22
C ALA A 66 5.80 3.85 12.69
N VAL A 67 6.38 5.04 12.90
CA VAL A 67 6.52 5.63 14.25
C VAL A 67 5.15 5.88 14.89
N LYS A 68 4.16 6.39 14.13
CA LYS A 68 2.80 6.59 14.64
C LYS A 68 2.13 5.28 15.07
N LYS A 69 2.29 4.21 14.29
CA LYS A 69 1.77 2.88 14.64
C LYS A 69 2.39 2.38 15.95
N GLN A 70 3.71 2.52 16.10
CA GLN A 70 4.40 2.15 17.32
C GLN A 70 3.88 2.93 18.54
N ASN A 71 3.71 4.25 18.41
CA ASN A 71 3.21 5.07 19.51
C ASN A 71 1.79 4.69 19.93
N ALA A 72 0.90 4.44 18.96
CA ALA A 72 -0.47 3.99 19.23
C ALA A 72 -0.51 2.65 19.99
N ILE A 73 0.37 1.72 19.64
CA ILE A 73 0.52 0.45 20.37
C ILE A 73 0.93 0.72 21.82
N VAL A 74 1.95 1.56 22.06
CA VAL A 74 2.43 1.82 23.42
C VAL A 74 1.40 2.61 24.27
N GLU A 75 0.59 3.46 23.66
CA GLU A 75 -0.49 4.19 24.32
C GLU A 75 -1.70 3.32 24.67
N SER A 76 -1.94 2.23 23.94
CA SER A 76 -3.02 1.27 24.21
C SER A 76 -2.75 0.32 25.39
N ILE A 77 -1.56 0.35 25.98
CA ILE A 77 -1.21 -0.51 27.13
C ILE A 77 -1.80 0.08 28.41
N PRO A 78 -2.71 -0.62 29.12
CA PRO A 78 -3.48 -0.09 30.25
C PRO A 78 -2.67 0.19 31.54
N PHE A 79 -1.36 -0.02 31.52
CA PHE A 79 -0.46 0.16 32.65
C PHE A 79 0.76 0.99 32.25
N ARG A 80 0.54 2.24 31.83
CA ARG A 80 1.57 3.27 31.93
C ARG A 80 1.45 3.87 33.34
N ASN A 81 2.54 3.78 34.11
CA ASN A 81 2.66 4.29 35.49
C ASN A 81 2.15 5.72 35.67
#